data_AF-A0A1D2QPC1-F1
#
_entry.id   AF-A0A1D2QPC1-F1
#
_cell.length_a   1.000
_cell.length_b   1.000
_cell.length_c   1.000
_cell.angle_alpha   90.00
_cell.angle_beta   90.00
_cell.angle_gamma   90.00
#
_symmetry.space_group_name_H-M   'P 1'
#
loop_
_entity.id
_entity.type
_entity.pdbx_description
1 polymer ?
#
loop_
_entity_poly.entity_id
_entity_poly.type
_entity_poly.pdbx_seq_one_letter_code
_entity_poly.pdbx_strand_id
1 'polypeptide(L)'
;MTQYLFDHTLTNESKITVVGCTEEGIAKLQKKYSHLTIQHLNPSMGFINQADEVNNLIEQLKQYNAEYIFLAVGSPQQEVFAAQLKQSGLTGVALCIGASINFLVGVEYRAPKWMQVLHLEWFYRMTQDPKRLVKRYTMNAVYLPKILWYLRKAYR
;
A
#
# COMPACT_ATOMS: atom_id res chain seq x y z
N MET A 1 2.24 8.74 -9.86
CA MET A 1 0.82 8.36 -10.01
C MET A 1 -0.01 8.80 -8.81
N THR A 2 0.18 8.26 -7.60
CA THR A 2 -0.64 8.64 -6.42
C THR A 2 -0.67 10.15 -6.19
N GLN A 3 0.48 10.83 -6.21
CA GLN A 3 0.54 12.28 -6.12
C GLN A 3 -0.33 12.99 -7.18
N TYR A 4 -0.23 12.55 -8.44
CA TYR A 4 -0.98 13.15 -9.54
C TYR A 4 -2.50 13.06 -9.34
N LEU A 5 -3.00 11.93 -8.83
CA LEU A 5 -4.42 11.77 -8.53
C LEU A 5 -4.89 12.79 -7.47
N PHE A 6 -4.14 12.92 -6.38
CA PHE A 6 -4.46 13.90 -5.33
C PHE A 6 -4.35 15.34 -5.81
N ASP A 7 -3.37 15.63 -6.67
CA ASP A 7 -3.11 17.00 -7.13
C ASP A 7 -4.06 17.45 -8.26
N HIS A 8 -4.61 16.53 -9.07
CA HIS A 8 -5.31 16.88 -10.33
C HIS A 8 -6.64 16.15 -10.59
N THR A 9 -6.96 15.07 -9.88
CA THR A 9 -8.14 14.23 -10.17
C THR A 9 -9.17 14.29 -9.06
N LEU A 10 -8.72 14.26 -7.81
CA LEU A 10 -9.60 14.28 -6.65
C LEU A 10 -10.15 15.68 -6.42
N THR A 11 -11.43 15.74 -6.07
CA THR A 11 -12.13 16.99 -5.74
C THR A 11 -12.70 16.90 -4.32
N ASN A 12 -13.20 18.01 -3.81
CA ASN A 12 -13.90 18.08 -2.52
C ASN A 12 -15.18 17.21 -2.47
N GLU A 13 -15.77 16.89 -3.63
CA GLU A 13 -16.92 16.00 -3.76
C GLU A 13 -16.52 14.52 -3.79
N SER A 14 -15.26 14.22 -4.10
CA SER A 14 -14.75 12.85 -4.18
C SER A 14 -14.79 12.18 -2.81
N LYS A 15 -15.42 11.00 -2.75
CA LYS A 15 -15.49 10.19 -1.53
C LYS A 15 -14.27 9.29 -1.41
N ILE A 16 -13.27 9.76 -0.68
CA ILE A 16 -11.96 9.15 -0.61
C ILE A 16 -11.84 8.33 0.67
N THR A 17 -11.44 7.07 0.55
CA THR A 17 -11.07 6.24 1.70
C THR A 17 -9.63 5.76 1.58
N VAL A 18 -8.85 5.94 2.63
CA VAL A 18 -7.52 5.34 2.79
C VAL A 18 -7.63 4.16 3.74
N VAL A 19 -7.28 2.97 3.29
CA VAL A 19 -7.24 1.75 4.11
C VAL A 19 -5.79 1.41 4.46
N GLY A 20 -5.44 1.40 5.74
CA GLY A 20 -4.06 1.30 6.23
C GLY A 20 -3.38 2.66 6.30
N CYS A 21 -2.06 2.71 6.05
CA CYS A 21 -1.20 3.87 6.33
C CYS A 21 -1.02 4.14 7.84
N THR A 22 0.13 4.71 8.21
CA THR A 22 0.44 5.11 9.59
C THR A 22 -0.37 6.33 10.01
N GLU A 23 -0.66 6.46 11.30
CA GLU A 23 -1.33 7.64 11.89
C GLU A 23 -0.62 8.97 11.52
N GLU A 24 0.71 8.99 11.53
CA GLU A 24 1.47 10.17 11.10
C GLU A 24 1.25 10.47 9.60
N GLY A 25 1.25 9.43 8.78
CA GLY A 25 1.07 9.52 7.33
C GLY A 25 -0.30 10.09 6.95
N ILE A 26 -1.37 9.59 7.57
CA ILE A 26 -2.73 10.09 7.31
C ILE A 26 -2.92 11.51 7.83
N ALA A 27 -2.41 11.85 9.02
CA ALA A 27 -2.53 13.19 9.58
C ALA A 27 -1.85 14.23 8.68
N LYS A 28 -0.65 13.93 8.15
CA LYS A 28 0.02 14.81 7.18
C LYS A 28 -0.72 14.86 5.85
N LEU A 29 -1.35 13.76 5.40
CA LEU A 29 -2.12 13.74 4.16
C LEU A 29 -3.34 14.66 4.25
N GLN A 30 -4.12 14.54 5.32
CA GLN A 30 -5.28 15.38 5.59
C GLN A 30 -4.88 16.85 5.75
N LYS A 31 -3.73 17.14 6.39
CA LYS A 31 -3.20 18.50 6.46
C LYS A 31 -2.79 19.05 5.09
N LYS A 32 -2.15 18.24 4.26
CA LYS A 32 -1.68 18.64 2.91
C LYS A 32 -2.83 18.87 1.95
N TYR A 33 -3.89 18.07 2.03
CA TYR A 33 -5.09 18.17 1.19
C TYR A 33 -6.32 18.49 2.04
N SER A 34 -6.28 19.60 2.78
CA SER A 34 -7.35 20.01 3.71
C SER A 34 -8.69 20.32 3.05
N HIS A 35 -8.71 20.47 1.73
CA HIS A 35 -9.92 20.65 0.93
C HIS A 35 -10.61 19.32 0.54
N LEU A 36 -9.95 18.18 0.78
CA LEU A 36 -10.49 16.85 0.50
C LEU A 36 -11.06 16.23 1.77
N THR A 37 -12.20 15.55 1.65
CA THR A 37 -12.75 14.72 2.73
C THR A 37 -12.16 13.32 2.60
N ILE A 38 -11.33 12.92 3.55
CA ILE A 38 -10.63 11.63 3.53
C ILE A 38 -11.06 10.80 4.74
N GLN A 39 -11.80 9.73 4.49
CA GLN A 39 -12.05 8.67 5.47
C GLN A 39 -10.78 7.83 5.64
N HIS A 40 -10.42 7.52 6.88
CA HIS A 40 -9.31 6.64 7.19
C HIS A 40 -9.80 5.41 7.94
N LEU A 41 -9.47 4.24 7.42
CA LEU A 41 -9.74 2.94 8.03
C LEU A 41 -8.41 2.24 8.28
N ASN A 42 -8.08 1.93 9.52
CA ASN A 42 -6.81 1.32 9.89
C ASN A 42 -7.02 -0.11 10.43
N PRO A 43 -7.02 -1.14 9.57
CA PRO A 43 -7.27 -2.50 10.00
C PRO A 43 -6.07 -3.11 10.72
N SER A 44 -6.32 -4.19 11.46
CA SER A 44 -5.32 -4.92 12.20
C SER A 44 -4.26 -5.56 11.30
N MET A 45 -3.08 -5.83 11.86
CA MET A 45 -2.04 -6.56 11.15
C MET A 45 -2.51 -7.98 10.83
N GLY A 46 -2.59 -8.32 9.54
CA GLY A 46 -3.09 -9.62 9.11
C GLY A 46 -4.61 -9.71 8.97
N PHE A 47 -5.33 -8.58 8.98
CA PHE A 47 -6.80 -8.52 8.86
C PHE A 47 -7.38 -9.37 7.73
N ILE A 48 -6.63 -9.57 6.64
CA ILE A 48 -7.10 -10.34 5.48
C ILE A 48 -7.48 -11.79 5.83
N ASN A 49 -6.94 -12.32 6.93
CA ASN A 49 -7.24 -13.66 7.43
C ASN A 49 -8.44 -13.68 8.41
N GLN A 50 -9.04 -12.53 8.71
CA GLN A 50 -10.15 -12.35 9.63
C GLN A 50 -11.38 -11.94 8.84
N ALA A 51 -12.25 -12.91 8.51
CA ALA A 51 -13.41 -12.69 7.65
C ALA A 51 -14.34 -11.58 8.19
N ASP A 52 -14.55 -11.52 9.51
CA ASP A 52 -15.40 -10.50 10.13
C ASP A 52 -14.82 -9.10 9.97
N GLU A 53 -13.51 -8.93 10.13
CA GLU A 53 -12.85 -7.64 9.95
C GLU A 53 -12.88 -7.19 8.49
N VAL A 54 -12.64 -8.11 7.56
CA VAL A 54 -12.77 -7.87 6.11
C VAL A 54 -14.19 -7.43 5.75
N ASN A 55 -15.21 -8.15 6.24
CA ASN A 55 -16.61 -7.84 5.96
C ASN A 55 -17.00 -6.47 6.53
N ASN A 56 -16.59 -6.17 7.76
CA ASN A 56 -16.82 -4.86 8.39
C ASN A 56 -16.17 -3.72 7.58
N LEU A 57 -14.95 -3.89 7.08
CA LEU A 57 -14.32 -2.89 6.20
C LEU A 57 -15.13 -2.69 4.91
N ILE A 58 -15.59 -3.77 4.28
CA ILE A 58 -16.42 -3.71 3.07
C ILE A 58 -17.72 -2.95 3.35
N GLU A 59 -18.37 -3.23 4.49
CA GLU A 59 -19.60 -2.53 4.89
C GLU A 59 -19.36 -1.04 5.12
N GLN A 60 -18.28 -0.66 5.81
CA GLN A 60 -17.94 0.74 6.02
C GLN A 60 -17.66 1.48 4.70
N LEU A 61 -16.98 0.82 3.76
CA LEU A 61 -16.72 1.36 2.41
C LEU A 61 -18.03 1.56 1.63
N LYS A 62 -18.98 0.62 1.74
CA LYS A 62 -20.31 0.72 1.13
C LYS A 62 -21.15 1.84 1.75
N GLN A 63 -21.18 1.92 3.08
CA GLN A 63 -21.92 2.94 3.81
C GLN A 63 -21.40 4.35 3.50
N TYR A 64 -20.08 4.51 3.38
CA TYR A 64 -19.47 5.77 2.98
C TYR A 64 -19.68 6.08 1.48
N ASN A 65 -20.08 5.08 0.69
CA ASN A 65 -20.14 5.13 -0.77
C ASN A 65 -18.78 5.57 -1.35
N ALA A 66 -17.71 4.89 -0.94
CA ALA A 66 -16.35 5.22 -1.29
C ALA A 66 -16.14 5.11 -2.82
N GLU A 67 -15.68 6.19 -3.43
CA GLU A 67 -15.39 6.28 -4.87
C GLU A 67 -13.92 5.94 -5.16
N TYR A 68 -13.01 6.42 -4.30
CA TYR A 68 -11.58 6.20 -4.43
C TYR A 68 -11.05 5.52 -3.17
N ILE A 69 -10.63 4.26 -3.30
CA ILE A 69 -10.17 3.43 -2.19
C ILE A 69 -8.67 3.19 -2.34
N PHE A 70 -7.87 3.89 -1.54
CA PHE A 70 -6.42 3.76 -1.54
C PHE A 70 -5.97 2.71 -0.53
N LEU A 71 -5.51 1.56 -1.01
CA LEU A 71 -5.04 0.45 -0.18
C LEU A 71 -3.56 0.59 0.14
N ALA A 72 -3.26 0.87 1.41
CA ALA A 72 -1.93 1.09 1.98
C ALA A 72 -1.61 0.07 3.10
N VAL A 73 -2.05 -1.18 2.94
CA VAL A 73 -1.87 -2.31 3.90
C VAL A 73 -0.74 -3.27 3.52
N GLY A 74 -0.04 -2.99 2.41
CA GLY A 74 1.07 -3.79 1.92
C GLY A 74 0.64 -5.07 1.17
N SER A 75 1.57 -5.61 0.41
CA SER A 75 1.38 -6.83 -0.37
C SER A 75 1.67 -8.09 0.47
N PRO A 76 0.92 -9.19 0.30
CA PRO A 76 -0.13 -9.43 -0.71
C PRO A 76 -1.55 -9.00 -0.28
N GLN A 77 -1.71 -8.48 0.95
CA GLN A 77 -3.04 -8.23 1.54
C GLN A 77 -3.88 -7.24 0.71
N GLN A 78 -3.25 -6.18 0.20
CA GLN A 78 -3.94 -5.18 -0.62
C GLN A 78 -4.49 -5.79 -1.92
N GLU A 79 -3.76 -6.68 -2.59
CA GLU A 79 -4.22 -7.32 -3.82
C GLU A 79 -5.38 -8.30 -3.56
N VAL A 80 -5.29 -9.08 -2.48
CA VAL A 80 -6.36 -10.00 -2.06
C VAL A 80 -7.62 -9.22 -1.67
N PHE A 81 -7.47 -8.15 -0.89
CA PHE A 81 -8.59 -7.31 -0.48
C PHE A 81 -9.22 -6.59 -1.68
N ALA A 82 -8.42 -6.07 -2.62
CA ALA A 82 -8.93 -5.50 -3.87
C ALA A 82 -9.77 -6.51 -4.68
N ALA A 83 -9.36 -7.77 -4.72
CA ALA A 83 -10.14 -8.82 -5.37
C ALA A 83 -11.48 -9.08 -4.65
N GLN A 84 -11.50 -9.06 -3.32
CA GLN A 84 -12.73 -9.18 -2.53
C GLN A 84 -13.66 -7.96 -2.70
N LEU A 85 -13.11 -6.74 -2.73
CA LEU A 85 -13.87 -5.52 -3.00
C LEU A 85 -14.58 -5.59 -4.36
N LYS A 86 -13.87 -6.08 -5.39
CA LYS A 86 -14.45 -6.29 -6.73
C LYS A 86 -15.65 -7.25 -6.69
N GLN A 87 -15.61 -8.28 -5.85
CA GLN A 87 -16.71 -9.24 -5.70
C GLN A 87 -17.85 -8.72 -4.81
N SER A 88 -17.61 -7.71 -3.98
CA SER A 88 -18.59 -7.20 -3.02
C SER A 88 -19.70 -6.32 -3.63
N GLY A 89 -19.58 -5.94 -4.91
CA GLY A 89 -20.51 -5.03 -5.58
C GLY A 89 -20.31 -3.54 -5.26
N LEU A 90 -19.12 -3.17 -4.76
CA LEU A 90 -18.72 -1.76 -4.66
C LEU A 90 -18.49 -1.18 -6.06
N THR A 91 -18.93 0.06 -6.28
CA THR A 91 -18.80 0.77 -7.56
C THR A 91 -17.53 1.62 -7.66
N GLY A 92 -16.89 1.93 -6.53
CA GLY A 92 -15.64 2.68 -6.48
C GLY A 92 -14.42 1.93 -7.02
N VAL A 93 -13.33 2.65 -7.22
CA VAL A 93 -12.04 2.10 -7.67
C VAL A 93 -11.10 1.86 -6.49
N ALA A 94 -10.58 0.62 -6.40
CA ALA A 94 -9.55 0.26 -5.43
C ALA A 94 -8.15 0.33 -6.06
N LEU A 95 -7.23 1.03 -5.40
CA LEU A 95 -5.86 1.25 -5.84
C LEU A 95 -4.87 0.69 -4.82
N CYS A 96 -4.14 -0.36 -5.20
CA CYS A 96 -3.05 -0.92 -4.41
C CYS A 96 -1.82 0.00 -4.48
N ILE A 97 -1.63 0.84 -3.46
CA ILE A 97 -0.59 1.88 -3.47
C ILE A 97 0.56 1.61 -2.50
N GLY A 98 0.41 0.64 -1.60
CA GLY A 98 1.42 0.35 -0.56
C GLY A 98 1.81 1.61 0.21
N ALA A 99 3.12 1.84 0.36
CA ALA A 99 3.67 2.98 1.11
C ALA A 99 3.63 4.34 0.35
N SER A 100 2.92 4.45 -0.78
CA SER A 100 2.94 5.67 -1.60
C SER A 100 2.49 6.94 -0.87
N ILE A 101 1.54 6.82 0.08
CA ILE A 101 1.14 7.97 0.92
C ILE A 101 2.30 8.46 1.77
N ASN A 102 3.04 7.55 2.42
CA ASN A 102 4.17 7.92 3.27
C ASN A 102 5.24 8.68 2.46
N PHE A 103 5.50 8.30 1.21
CA PHE A 103 6.36 9.08 0.31
C PHE A 103 5.77 10.43 -0.06
N LEU A 104 4.47 10.49 -0.35
CA LEU A 104 3.76 11.72 -0.73
C LEU A 104 3.80 12.80 0.36
N VAL A 105 3.79 12.38 1.61
CA VAL A 105 3.77 13.26 2.78
C VAL A 105 5.13 13.37 3.49
N GLY A 106 6.19 12.77 2.94
CA GLY A 106 7.55 12.85 3.47
C GLY A 106 7.76 12.13 4.80
N VAL A 107 6.97 11.10 5.10
CA VAL A 107 7.22 10.17 6.21
C VAL A 107 8.29 9.14 5.80
N GLU A 108 8.23 8.66 4.57
CA GLU A 108 9.27 7.82 3.98
C GLU A 108 10.02 8.55 2.87
N TYR A 109 11.32 8.28 2.75
CA TYR A 109 12.19 8.90 1.77
C TYR A 109 12.67 7.88 0.76
N ARG A 110 12.70 8.28 -0.52
CA ARG A 110 13.32 7.47 -1.56
C ARG A 110 14.83 7.48 -1.38
N ALA A 111 15.48 6.38 -1.79
CA ALA A 111 16.94 6.33 -1.84
C ALA A 111 17.49 7.44 -2.76
N PRO A 112 18.73 7.93 -2.57
CA PRO A 112 19.38 8.81 -3.53
C PRO A 112 19.35 8.24 -4.96
N LYS A 113 19.28 9.11 -5.98
CA LYS A 113 19.16 8.68 -7.39
C LYS A 113 20.22 7.66 -7.81
N TRP A 114 21.47 7.84 -7.37
CA TRP A 114 22.55 6.90 -7.69
C TRP A 114 22.27 5.48 -7.14
N MET A 115 21.67 5.36 -5.95
CA MET A 115 21.27 4.05 -5.40
C MET A 115 20.07 3.47 -6.15
N GLN A 116 19.11 4.29 -6.57
CA GLN A 116 17.97 3.83 -7.36
C GLN A 116 18.43 3.26 -8.72
N VAL A 117 19.35 3.96 -9.39
CA VAL A 117 19.95 3.53 -10.67
C VAL A 117 20.74 2.23 -10.51
N LEU A 118 21.41 2.04 -9.37
CA LEU A 118 22.11 0.79 -9.05
C LEU A 118 21.17 -0.31 -8.51
N HIS A 119 19.85 -0.10 -8.48
CA HIS A 119 18.87 -1.02 -7.88
C HIS A 119 19.13 -1.34 -6.40
N LEU A 120 19.77 -0.43 -5.66
CA LEU A 120 20.11 -0.55 -4.24
C LEU A 120 19.07 0.07 -3.30
N GLU A 121 17.88 0.44 -3.81
CA GLU A 121 16.82 1.01 -2.97
C GLU A 121 16.38 0.05 -1.86
N TRP A 122 16.41 -1.27 -2.11
CA TRP A 122 16.10 -2.28 -1.10
C TRP A 122 17.07 -2.20 0.09
N PHE A 123 18.35 -1.95 -0.17
CA PHE A 123 19.41 -1.85 0.84
C PHE A 123 19.26 -0.56 1.63
N TYR A 124 19.02 0.57 0.94
CA TYR A 124 18.73 1.84 1.60
C TYR A 124 17.54 1.71 2.57
N ARG A 125 16.42 1.13 2.12
CA ARG A 125 15.27 0.88 2.99
C ARG A 125 15.61 -0.02 4.17
N MET A 126 16.43 -1.06 3.96
CA MET A 126 16.90 -1.93 5.04
C MET A 126 17.65 -1.16 6.12
N THR A 127 18.45 -0.16 5.75
CA THR A 127 19.16 0.67 6.74
C THR A 127 18.21 1.57 7.55
N GLN A 128 17.06 1.94 6.98
CA GLN A 128 16.04 2.75 7.66
C GLN A 128 15.18 1.92 8.62
N ASP A 129 14.87 0.67 8.27
CA ASP A 129 14.05 -0.24 9.08
C ASP A 129 14.64 -1.66 9.11
N PRO A 130 15.79 -1.84 9.80
CA PRO A 130 16.53 -3.10 9.77
C PRO A 130 15.76 -4.22 10.46
N LYS A 131 15.04 -3.92 11.56
CA LYS A 131 14.29 -4.93 12.33
C LYS A 131 13.25 -5.64 11.46
N ARG A 132 12.52 -4.89 10.62
CA ARG A 132 11.50 -5.46 9.75
C ARG A 132 12.09 -6.06 8.47
N LEU A 133 13.00 -5.33 7.80
CA LEU A 133 13.41 -5.68 6.44
C LEU A 133 14.52 -6.72 6.38
N VAL A 134 15.43 -6.79 7.37
CA VAL A 134 16.44 -7.87 7.41
C VAL A 134 15.75 -9.22 7.51
N LYS A 135 14.80 -9.38 8.44
CA LYS A 135 14.01 -10.62 8.60
C LYS A 135 13.30 -11.00 7.30
N ARG A 136 12.66 -10.03 6.64
CA ARG A 136 11.96 -10.27 5.37
C ARG A 136 12.93 -10.73 4.28
N TYR A 137 14.07 -10.09 4.15
CA TYR A 137 15.03 -10.40 3.09
C TYR A 137 15.75 -11.72 3.33
N THR A 138 16.10 -12.07 4.56
CA THR A 138 16.69 -13.38 4.88
C THR A 138 15.71 -14.51 4.59
N MET A 139 14.43 -14.37 4.96
CA MET A 139 13.39 -15.33 4.60
C MET A 139 13.24 -15.48 3.08
N ASN A 140 13.25 -14.38 2.34
CA ASN A 140 13.16 -14.41 0.87
C ASN A 140 14.40 -15.03 0.22
N ALA A 141 15.59 -14.81 0.79
CA ALA A 141 16.85 -15.33 0.26
C ALA A 141 16.89 -16.87 0.22
N VAL A 142 16.12 -17.55 1.08
CA VAL A 142 15.97 -19.02 1.07
C VAL A 142 15.44 -19.54 -0.27
N TYR A 143 14.69 -18.73 -1.03
CA TYR A 143 14.18 -19.13 -2.35
C TYR A 143 15.18 -18.92 -3.50
N LEU A 144 16.28 -18.19 -3.29
CA LEU A 144 17.27 -17.89 -4.35
C LEU A 144 17.89 -19.14 -4.98
N PRO A 145 18.33 -20.18 -4.21
CA PRO A 145 18.90 -21.39 -4.81
C PRO A 145 17.92 -22.10 -5.74
N LYS A 146 16.63 -22.14 -5.36
CA LYS A 146 15.57 -22.75 -6.15
C LYS A 146 15.35 -21.97 -7.45
N ILE A 147 15.30 -20.63 -7.39
CA ILE A 147 15.18 -19.77 -8.56
C ILE A 147 16.37 -19.96 -9.50
N LEU A 148 17.60 -19.94 -8.98
CA LEU A 148 18.83 -20.15 -9.77
C LEU A 148 18.84 -21.52 -10.45
N TRP A 149 18.38 -22.56 -9.77
CA TRP A 149 18.25 -23.90 -10.35
C TRP A 149 17.25 -23.93 -11.52
N TYR A 150 16.07 -23.32 -11.36
CA TYR A 150 15.08 -23.21 -12.46
C TYR A 150 15.62 -22.40 -13.64
N LEU A 151 16.27 -21.26 -13.39
CA LEU A 151 16.86 -20.44 -14.45
C LEU A 151 17.95 -21.23 -15.20
N ARG A 152 18.82 -21.96 -14.49
CA ARG A 152 19.84 -22.79 -15.12
C ARG A 152 19.25 -23.91 -15.98
N LYS A 153 18.08 -24.44 -15.64
CA LYS A 153 17.37 -25.47 -16.42
C LYS A 153 16.62 -24.88 -17.63
N ALA A 154 16.10 -23.66 -17.52
CA ALA A 154 15.34 -23.01 -18.59
C ALA A 154 16.23 -22.41 -19.70
N TYR A 155 17.48 -22.07 -19.37
CA TYR A 155 18.46 -21.50 -20.31
C TYR A 155 19.57 -22.50 -20.71
N ARG A 156 19.33 -23.80 -20.51
CA ARG A 156 20.13 -24.91 -21.05
C ARG A 156 19.29 -25.67 -22.05
#